data_AF-A0A819H2X4-F1
#
_entry.id   AF-A0A819H2X4-F1
#
_cell.length_a   1.000
_cell.length_b   1.000
_cell.length_c   1.000
_cell.angle_alpha   90.00
_cell.angle_beta   90.00
_cell.angle_gamma   90.00
#
_symmetry.space_group_name_H-M   'P 1'
#
loop_
_entity.id
_entity.type
_entity.pdbx_description
1 polymer ?
#
loop_
_entity_poly.entity_id
_entity_poly.type
_entity_poly.pdbx_seq_one_letter_code
_entity_poly.pdbx_strand_id
1 'polypeptide(L)' 'MSGNPQWFWNASSDPFSKSEPPTWTPYSLADNAKIESAFQKGDTKVQLGNYVIHIRDHMQVNQNDFTRQRPIKRVE' A
#
# COMPACT_ATOMS: atom_id res chain seq x y z
N MET A 1 -2.67 -21.03 12.57
CA MET A 1 -1.52 -20.61 11.76
C MET A 1 -1.58 -19.10 11.70
N SER A 2 -0.69 -18.41 12.39
CA SER A 2 -0.56 -16.95 12.28
C SER A 2 0.21 -16.66 10.99
N GLY A 3 -0.50 -16.27 9.93
CA GLY A 3 0.13 -15.78 8.72
C GLY A 3 0.94 -14.53 9.01
N ASN A 4 2.07 -14.34 8.33
CA ASN A 4 2.73 -13.04 8.35
C ASN A 4 1.85 -12.04 7.60
N PRO A 5 1.57 -10.85 8.15
CA PRO A 5 0.76 -9.85 7.49
C PRO A 5 1.31 -9.49 6.10
N GLN A 6 0.43 -9.50 5.10
CA GLN A 6 0.74 -9.15 3.72
C GLN A 6 -0.02 -7.88 3.32
N TRP A 7 0.73 -6.91 2.82
CA TRP A 7 0.24 -5.67 2.27
C TRP A 7 0.08 -5.79 0.75
N PHE A 8 -0.94 -5.10 0.24
CA PHE A 8 -1.30 -5.06 -1.17
C PHE A 8 -1.59 -3.63 -1.61
N TRP A 9 -1.40 -3.36 -2.89
CA TRP A 9 -1.82 -2.12 -3.55
C TRP A 9 -2.78 -2.40 -4.69
N ASN A 10 -3.71 -1.47 -4.95
CA ASN A 10 -4.66 -1.61 -6.06
C ASN A 10 -3.98 -1.23 -7.39
N ALA A 11 -3.73 -2.25 -8.22
CA ALA A 11 -3.07 -2.16 -9.51
C ALA A 11 -4.03 -1.87 -10.69
N SER A 12 -5.33 -1.73 -10.44
CA SER A 12 -6.29 -1.33 -11.47
C SER A 12 -5.86 -0.04 -12.20
N SER A 13 -6.24 0.10 -13.47
CA SER A 13 -6.02 1.31 -14.28
C SER A 13 -6.68 2.53 -13.63
N ASP A 14 -7.92 2.37 -13.17
CA ASP A 14 -8.61 3.26 -12.25
C ASP A 14 -8.71 2.61 -10.84
N PRO A 15 -7.81 2.97 -9.91
CA PRO A 15 -7.76 2.38 -8.57
C PRO A 15 -8.95 2.76 -7.68
N PHE A 16 -9.76 3.74 -8.08
CA PHE A 16 -10.89 4.25 -7.31
C PHE A 16 -12.24 3.95 -7.96
N SER A 17 -12.24 3.24 -9.10
CA SER A 17 -13.45 2.79 -9.77
C SER A 17 -14.34 1.99 -8.82
N LYS A 18 -15.63 2.31 -8.84
CA LYS A 18 -16.69 1.56 -8.15
C LYS A 18 -17.37 0.55 -9.06
N SER A 19 -17.14 0.64 -10.37
CA SER A 19 -17.77 -0.22 -11.37
C SER A 19 -16.93 -1.46 -11.68
N GLU A 20 -15.62 -1.40 -11.46
CA GLU A 20 -14.69 -2.49 -11.74
C GLU A 20 -14.13 -3.08 -10.44
N PRO A 21 -13.92 -4.41 -10.40
CA PRO A 21 -13.30 -5.03 -9.24
C PRO A 21 -11.83 -4.57 -9.09
N PRO A 22 -11.37 -4.32 -7.85
CA PRO A 22 -10.00 -3.90 -7.60
C PRO A 22 -9.02 -5.05 -7.86
N THR A 23 -7.91 -4.75 -8.56
CA THR A 23 -6.83 -5.71 -8.79
C THR A 23 -5.78 -5.54 -7.71
N TRP A 24 -5.82 -6.37 -6.66
CA TRP A 24 -4.86 -6.27 -5.56
C TRP A 24 -3.57 -7.02 -5.88
N THR A 25 -2.45 -6.29 -5.85
CA THR A 25 -1.11 -6.85 -6.07
C THR A 25 -0.31 -6.80 -4.77
N PRO A 26 0.34 -7.89 -4.35
CA PRO A 26 1.14 -7.89 -3.13
C PRO A 26 2.36 -7.00 -3.30
N TYR A 27 2.77 -6.33 -2.21
CA TYR A 27 4.11 -5.76 -2.14
C TYR A 27 5.18 -6.85 -2.13
N SER A 28 6.38 -6.50 -2.61
CA SER A 28 7.55 -7.35 -2.48
C SER A 28 7.81 -7.70 -1.01
N LEU A 29 8.49 -8.82 -0.72
CA LEU A 29 8.79 -9.21 0.67
C LEU A 29 9.54 -8.09 1.43
N ALA A 30 10.48 -7.42 0.76
CA ALA A 30 11.26 -6.34 1.34
C ALA A 30 10.40 -5.10 1.65
N ASP A 31 9.54 -4.70 0.73
CA ASP A 31 8.65 -3.54 0.95
C ASP A 31 7.55 -3.85 1.95
N ASN A 32 7.00 -5.07 1.90
CA ASN A 32 6.04 -5.57 2.88
C ASN A 32 6.59 -5.47 4.31
N ALA A 33 7.82 -5.94 4.52
CA ALA A 33 8.48 -5.86 5.83
C ALA A 33 8.68 -4.41 6.30
N LYS A 34 8.98 -3.48 5.39
CA LYS A 34 9.11 -2.04 5.72
C LYS A 34 7.77 -1.43 6.11
N ILE A 35 6.71 -1.69 5.35
CA ILE A 35 5.36 -1.18 5.64
C ILE A 35 4.87 -1.75 6.97
N GLU A 36 5.01 -3.05 7.18
CA GLU A 36 4.58 -3.70 8.41
C GLU A 36 5.38 -3.20 9.62
N SER A 37 6.71 -3.02 9.49
CA SER A 37 7.52 -2.47 10.57
C SER A 37 7.10 -1.04 10.93
N ALA A 38 6.81 -0.20 9.93
CA ALA A 38 6.33 1.17 10.14
C ALA A 38 4.94 1.18 10.80
N PHE A 39 4.02 0.30 10.35
CA PHE A 39 2.70 0.12 10.97
C PHE A 39 2.80 -0.29 12.44
N GLN A 40 3.65 -1.28 12.76
CA GLN A 40 3.86 -1.76 14.13
C GLN A 40 4.50 -0.71 15.05
N LYS A 41 5.33 0.19 14.50
CA LYS A 41 5.90 1.32 15.25
C LYS A 41 4.92 2.48 15.45
N GLY A 42 3.77 2.46 14.77
CA GLY A 42 2.80 3.56 14.78
C GLY A 42 3.19 4.73 13.86
N ASP A 43 4.12 4.52 12.93
CA ASP A 43 4.49 5.52 11.94
C ASP A 43 3.30 5.83 11.02
N THR A 44 3.21 7.07 10.55
CA THR A 44 2.12 7.50 9.68
C THR A 44 2.43 7.32 8.20
N LYS A 45 3.72 7.29 7.85
CA LYS A 45 4.20 7.21 6.48
C LYS A 45 5.46 6.37 6.37
N VAL A 46 5.64 5.69 5.24
CA VAL A 46 6.90 5.02 4.87
C VAL A 46 7.22 5.29 3.40
N GLN A 47 8.49 5.59 3.10
CA GLN A 47 8.95 5.82 1.73
C GLN A 47 9.42 4.51 1.10
N LEU A 48 8.93 4.22 -0.11
CA LEU A 48 9.27 3.08 -0.95
C LEU A 48 9.66 3.56 -2.35
N GLY A 49 10.95 3.82 -2.57
CA GLY A 49 11.44 4.38 -3.84
C GLY A 49 10.79 5.72 -4.14
N ASN A 50 10.08 5.80 -5.27
CA ASN A 50 9.34 6.99 -5.72
C ASN A 50 7.92 7.11 -5.12
N TYR A 51 7.54 6.23 -4.21
CA TYR A 51 6.23 6.23 -3.59
C TYR A 51 6.34 6.46 -2.09
N VAL A 52 5.32 7.09 -1.51
CA VAL A 52 5.11 7.17 -0.07
C VAL A 52 3.83 6.44 0.25
N ILE A 53 3.91 5.52 1.20
CA ILE A 53 2.75 4.86 1.77
C ILE A 53 2.29 5.68 2.96
N HIS A 54 1.08 6.21 2.87
CA HIS A 54 0.34 6.81 3.96
C HIS A 54 -0.43 5.70 4.68
N ILE A 55 0.13 5.24 5.78
CA ILE A 55 -0.34 4.03 6.49
C ILE A 55 -1.74 4.26 7.08
N ARG A 56 -1.97 5.42 7.71
CA ARG A 56 -3.28 5.77 8.29
C ARG A 56 -4.37 5.88 7.23
N ASP A 57 -4.04 6.52 6.12
CA ASP A 57 -4.97 6.80 5.03
C ASP A 57 -5.16 5.60 4.09
N HIS A 58 -4.42 4.50 4.33
CA HIS A 58 -4.40 3.33 3.46
C HIS A 58 -4.18 3.69 1.99
N MET A 59 -3.19 4.56 1.75
CA MET A 59 -2.90 5.10 0.42
C MET A 59 -1.42 5.01 0.04
N GLN A 60 -1.12 4.64 -1.18
CA GLN A 60 0.17 4.85 -1.84
C GLN A 60 0.08 6.10 -2.70
N VAL A 61 1.05 7.01 -2.58
CA VAL A 61 1.12 8.26 -3.36
C VAL A 61 2.47 8.34 -4.05
N ASN A 62 2.48 8.63 -5.36
CA ASN A 62 3.73 8.90 -6.06
C ASN A 62 4.31 10.27 -5.66
N GLN A 63 5.61 10.34 -5.39
CA GLN A 63 6.27 11.57 -4.93
C GLN A 63 6.43 12.62 -6.03
N ASN A 64 6.49 12.19 -7.29
CA ASN A 64 6.69 13.06 -8.43
C ASN A 64 5.36 13.42 -9.13
N ASP A 65 4.30 12.67 -8.83
CA ASP A 65 2.97 12.87 -9.41
C ASP A 65 1.88 12.53 -8.39
N PHE A 66 1.43 13.54 -7.64
CA PHE A 66 0.41 13.37 -6.60
C PHE A 66 -0.96 12.96 -7.14
N THR A 67 -1.19 12.95 -8.45
CA THR A 67 -2.42 12.41 -9.06
C THR A 67 -2.39 10.89 -9.12
N ARG A 68 -1.20 10.27 -9.08
CA ARG A 68 -1.02 8.83 -9.09
C ARG A 68 -1.06 8.28 -7.67
N GLN A 69 -2.30 8.11 -7.19
CA GLN A 69 -2.61 7.52 -5.90
C GLN A 69 -3.24 6.14 -6.09
N ARG A 70 -2.94 5.22 -5.16
CA ARG A 70 -3.47 3.86 -5.18
C ARG A 70 -3.84 3.43 -3.77
N PRO A 71 -5.09 2.98 -3.53
CA PRO A 71 -5.44 2.37 -2.26
C PRO A 71 -4.54 1.19 -1.92
N ILE A 72 -4.28 0.99 -0.64
CA ILE A 72 -3.56 -0.16 -0.11
C ILE A 72 -4.39 -0.89 0.94
N LYS A 73 -4.05 -2.14 1.23
CA LYS A 73 -4.68 -2.91 2.30
C LYS A 73 -3.70 -3.88 2.93
N ARG A 74 -4.00 -4.26 4.17
CA ARG A 74 -3.30 -5.29 4.95
C ARG A 74 -4.20 -6.52 5.10
N VAL A 75 -3.63 -7.70 4.98
CA VAL A 75 -4.30 -9.00 5.21
C VAL A 75 -3.44 -9.82 6.16
N GLU A 76 -4.05 -10.46 7.17
CA GLU A 76 -3.40 -11.36 8.14
C GLU A 76 -3.73 -12.83 7.89
#